data_AF-A0A9E8MTS3-F1
#
_entry.id   AF-A0A9E8MTS3-F1
#
_cell.length_a   1.000
_cell.length_b   1.000
_cell.length_c   1.000
_cell.angle_alpha   90.00
_cell.angle_beta   90.00
_cell.angle_gamma   90.00
#
_symmetry.space_group_name_H-M   'P 1'
#
loop_
_entity.id
_entity.type
_entity.pdbx_description
1 polymer ?
#
loop_
_entity_poly.entity_id
_entity_poly.type
_entity_poly.pdbx_seq_one_letter_code
_entity_poly.pdbx_strand_id
1 'polypeptide(L)'
;MKRISKLVLPVLGLMMLMLTTTVASAQSNSNDFIISVNKAGQNIKLNCVRGCAWTDLEFNQTNKSAQSVDQYGIVGANAASNAVDKNLTDFQFTVAIDNKEFVLNGLKGTSWKTLRFKDSEMINKDGVLPKD
;
A
#
# COMPACT_ATOMS: atom_id res chain seq x y z
N MET A 1 14.92 42.41 -65.45
CA MET A 1 13.56 41.83 -65.43
C MET A 1 13.45 40.85 -64.27
N LYS A 2 12.44 41.00 -63.41
CA LYS A 2 12.13 40.11 -62.25
C LYS A 2 11.72 38.71 -62.72
N ARG A 3 12.13 37.66 -61.99
CA ARG A 3 11.25 36.54 -61.56
C ARG A 3 11.73 36.00 -60.21
N ILE A 4 10.80 35.92 -59.26
CA ILE A 4 10.90 35.24 -57.97
C ILE A 4 10.40 33.81 -58.19
N SER A 5 11.05 32.76 -57.66
CA SER A 5 10.34 31.54 -57.30
C SER A 5 10.94 30.89 -56.06
N LYS A 6 10.10 30.68 -55.05
CA LYS A 6 10.35 29.89 -53.83
C LYS A 6 10.69 28.45 -54.22
N LEU A 7 11.49 27.70 -53.45
CA LEU A 7 11.05 26.47 -52.74
C LEU A 7 12.18 25.64 -52.08
N VAL A 8 11.87 25.18 -50.86
CA VAL A 8 12.33 24.04 -50.04
C VAL A 8 13.82 23.77 -49.73
N LEU A 9 14.13 23.79 -48.43
CA LEU A 9 15.17 22.97 -47.80
C LEU A 9 14.88 21.47 -47.99
N PRO A 10 15.93 20.62 -48.12
CA PRO A 10 15.87 19.27 -47.61
C PRO A 10 16.71 19.11 -46.34
N VAL A 11 16.00 18.65 -45.33
CA VAL A 11 16.43 18.04 -44.08
C VAL A 11 17.39 16.88 -44.37
N LEU A 12 18.56 16.84 -43.71
CA LEU A 12 19.22 15.56 -43.40
C LEU A 12 20.21 15.70 -42.25
N GLY A 13 19.97 14.94 -41.18
CA GLY A 13 21.05 14.44 -40.33
C GLY A 13 21.25 15.11 -38.97
N LEU A 14 20.20 15.25 -38.15
CA LEU A 14 20.40 15.22 -36.71
C LEU A 14 19.28 14.42 -36.04
N MET A 15 19.35 13.10 -36.21
CA MET A 15 18.54 12.17 -35.43
C MET A 15 19.14 12.11 -34.02
N MET A 16 18.80 13.11 -33.21
CA MET A 16 19.09 13.15 -31.78
C MET A 16 18.17 12.13 -31.12
N LEU A 17 18.72 10.95 -30.80
CA LEU A 17 18.01 9.88 -30.11
C LEU A 17 17.73 10.32 -28.68
N MET A 18 16.57 10.97 -28.46
CA MET A 18 16.10 11.26 -27.10
C MET A 18 15.72 9.93 -26.45
N LEU A 19 16.56 9.44 -25.53
CA LEU A 19 16.12 8.43 -24.57
C LEU A 19 15.09 9.09 -23.66
N THR A 20 13.81 9.01 -24.04
CA THR A 20 12.72 9.31 -23.12
C THR A 20 12.62 8.14 -22.16
N THR A 21 13.24 8.26 -20.99
CA THR A 21 12.92 7.38 -19.86
C THR A 21 11.49 7.71 -19.45
N THR A 22 10.53 6.91 -19.90
CA THR A 22 9.17 6.98 -19.39
C THR A 22 9.20 6.50 -17.94
N VAL A 23 9.10 7.42 -16.99
CA VAL A 23 8.69 7.05 -15.63
C VAL A 23 7.21 6.68 -15.73
N ALA A 24 6.91 5.39 -15.66
CA ALA A 24 5.54 4.93 -15.53
C ALA A 24 5.05 5.33 -14.13
N SER A 25 4.31 6.42 -14.01
CA SER A 25 3.49 6.65 -12.82
C SER A 25 2.39 5.59 -12.83
N ALA A 26 2.48 4.59 -11.95
CA ALA A 26 1.43 3.60 -11.79
C ALA A 26 0.15 4.31 -11.34
N GLN A 27 -0.77 4.55 -12.28
CA GLN A 27 -2.14 4.98 -12.00
C GLN A 27 -2.85 3.81 -11.29
N SER A 28 -2.83 3.82 -9.95
CA SER A 28 -3.40 2.77 -9.11
C SER A 28 -4.93 2.80 -9.17
N ASN A 29 -5.52 1.97 -10.03
CA ASN A 29 -6.94 1.66 -10.00
C ASN A 29 -7.23 0.63 -8.89
N SER A 30 -7.30 1.17 -7.66
CA SER A 30 -8.33 0.97 -6.64
C SER A 30 -8.82 -0.46 -6.27
N ASN A 31 -7.95 -1.28 -5.68
CA ASN A 31 -8.30 -2.35 -4.73
C ASN A 31 -7.10 -2.63 -3.81
N ASP A 32 -6.59 -1.58 -3.18
CA ASP A 32 -5.44 -1.69 -2.27
C ASP A 32 -5.76 -0.99 -0.95
N PHE A 33 -5.14 -1.45 0.13
CA PHE A 33 -5.29 -0.86 1.45
C PHE A 33 -4.04 -0.09 1.84
N ILE A 34 -4.19 0.94 2.66
CA ILE A 34 -3.06 1.59 3.34
C ILE A 34 -3.42 1.70 4.80
N ILE A 35 -2.59 1.11 5.65
CA ILE A 35 -2.75 1.14 7.10
C ILE A 35 -1.46 1.64 7.73
N SER A 36 -1.57 2.63 8.63
CA SER A 36 -0.49 3.05 9.49
C SER A 36 -0.50 2.22 10.78
N VAL A 37 0.63 1.63 11.12
CA VAL A 37 0.84 0.80 12.31
C VAL A 37 1.70 1.58 13.29
N ASN A 38 1.16 1.85 14.48
CA ASN A 38 1.82 2.68 15.49
C ASN A 38 1.69 2.07 16.89
N LYS A 39 2.58 2.49 17.78
CA LYS A 39 2.48 2.20 19.21
C LYS A 39 1.81 3.36 19.92
N ALA A 40 0.80 3.08 20.74
CA ALA A 40 0.13 4.04 21.60
C ALA A 40 0.34 3.62 23.07
N GLY A 41 1.50 3.95 23.65
CA GLY A 41 1.87 3.48 24.99
C GLY A 41 2.05 1.96 25.03
N GLN A 42 1.12 1.25 25.68
CA GLN A 42 1.09 -0.23 25.72
C GLN A 42 0.18 -0.86 24.66
N ASN A 43 -0.52 -0.03 23.88
CA ASN A 43 -1.46 -0.47 22.87
C ASN A 43 -0.84 -0.45 21.47
N ILE A 44 -1.39 -1.28 20.60
CA ILE A 44 -1.16 -1.21 19.15
C ILE A 44 -2.30 -0.37 18.58
N LYS A 45 -1.95 0.66 17.79
CA LYS A 45 -2.90 1.50 17.07
C LYS A 45 -2.73 1.31 15.57
N LEU A 46 -3.83 1.00 14.90
CA LEU A 46 -3.93 0.95 13.45
C LEU A 46 -4.80 2.11 12.99
N ASN A 47 -4.32 2.87 12.00
CA ASN A 47 -5.12 3.89 11.33
C ASN A 47 -5.24 3.51 9.85
N CYS A 48 -6.47 3.34 9.36
CA CYS A 48 -6.70 3.03 7.96
C CYS A 48 -6.84 4.32 7.15
N VAL A 49 -5.94 4.50 6.20
CA VAL A 49 -5.95 5.62 5.26
C VAL A 49 -6.92 5.33 4.11
N ARG A 50 -6.98 4.08 3.64
CA ARG A 50 -7.93 3.61 2.62
C ARG A 50 -8.03 2.09 2.60
N GLY A 51 -9.13 1.58 2.05
CA GLY A 51 -9.36 0.14 1.84
C GLY A 51 -10.03 -0.58 3.00
N CYS A 52 -10.41 0.13 4.08
CA CYS A 52 -11.12 -0.41 5.24
C CYS A 52 -12.44 0.35 5.50
N ALA A 53 -13.38 -0.31 6.18
CA ALA A 53 -14.63 0.27 6.67
C ALA A 53 -14.47 1.02 8.01
N TRP A 54 -13.27 0.95 8.60
CA TRP A 54 -12.91 1.58 9.86
C TRP A 54 -11.81 2.62 9.65
N THR A 55 -11.76 3.64 10.52
CA THR A 55 -10.71 4.68 10.51
C THR A 55 -9.59 4.34 11.49
N ASP A 56 -9.92 3.94 12.71
CA ASP A 56 -8.96 3.62 13.75
C ASP A 56 -9.34 2.33 14.48
N LEU A 57 -8.33 1.51 14.80
CA LEU A 57 -8.43 0.42 15.76
C LEU A 57 -7.33 0.60 16.79
N GLU A 58 -7.67 0.34 18.05
CA GLU A 58 -6.71 0.33 19.15
C GLU A 58 -7.01 -0.84 20.07
N PHE A 59 -5.97 -1.62 20.38
CA PHE A 59 -6.11 -2.77 21.27
C PHE A 59 -4.85 -2.98 22.10
N ASN A 60 -5.09 -3.47 23.31
CA ASN A 60 -4.05 -3.68 24.30
C ASN A 60 -3.26 -4.97 24.01
N GLN A 61 -1.94 -4.90 24.20
CA GLN A 61 -1.01 -6.01 24.04
C GLN A 61 -1.10 -7.08 25.15
N THR A 62 -1.76 -6.80 26.28
CA THR A 62 -1.86 -7.71 27.44
C THR A 62 -2.59 -9.02 27.13
N ASN A 63 -3.41 -9.03 26.08
CA ASN A 63 -3.88 -10.26 25.46
C ASN A 63 -2.70 -10.84 24.67
N LYS A 64 -1.93 -11.74 25.28
CA LYS A 64 -0.70 -12.40 24.75
C LYS A 64 -0.84 -13.08 23.37
N SER A 65 -1.99 -12.99 22.73
CA SER A 65 -2.31 -13.53 21.42
C SER A 65 -2.34 -12.42 20.37
N ALA A 66 -1.79 -12.70 19.19
CA ALA A 66 -1.94 -11.82 18.02
C ALA A 66 -3.42 -11.54 17.73
N GLN A 67 -3.73 -10.29 17.34
CA GLN A 67 -5.07 -9.89 16.93
C GLN A 67 -5.21 -10.02 15.42
N SER A 68 -6.31 -10.62 14.95
CA SER A 68 -6.62 -10.71 13.52
C SER A 68 -7.44 -9.50 13.10
N VAL A 69 -7.08 -8.89 11.97
CA VAL A 69 -7.69 -7.67 11.44
C VAL A 69 -7.98 -7.86 9.96
N ASP A 70 -9.16 -7.44 9.54
CA ASP A 70 -9.62 -7.42 8.15
C ASP A 70 -10.16 -6.02 7.76
N GLN A 71 -10.75 -5.91 6.58
CA GLN A 71 -11.34 -4.68 6.08
C GLN A 71 -12.51 -4.15 6.92
N TYR A 72 -13.12 -4.97 7.77
CA TYR A 72 -14.25 -4.62 8.61
C TYR A 72 -13.87 -4.37 10.08
N GLY A 73 -12.70 -4.84 10.53
CA GLY A 73 -12.16 -4.49 11.84
C GLY A 73 -11.36 -5.62 12.47
N ILE A 74 -11.46 -5.74 13.81
CA ILE A 74 -10.91 -6.88 14.54
C ILE A 74 -11.85 -8.07 14.33
N VAL A 75 -11.29 -9.21 13.94
CA VAL A 75 -12.05 -10.43 13.66
C VAL A 75 -11.49 -11.62 14.43
N GLY A 76 -12.33 -12.65 14.62
CA GLY A 76 -11.84 -13.96 15.06
C GLY A 76 -10.89 -14.57 14.02
N ALA A 77 -9.93 -15.37 14.47
CA ALA A 77 -8.95 -16.02 13.57
C ALA A 77 -9.58 -16.86 12.44
N ASN A 78 -10.82 -17.33 12.63
CA ASN A 78 -11.58 -18.14 11.68
C ASN A 78 -12.88 -17.45 11.21
N ALA A 79 -12.93 -16.11 11.20
CA ALA A 79 -14.11 -15.41 10.72
C ALA A 79 -14.39 -15.77 9.25
N ALA A 80 -15.63 -16.17 8.96
CA ALA A 80 -16.05 -16.42 7.59
C ALA A 80 -15.94 -15.12 6.78
N SER A 81 -15.44 -15.23 5.55
CA SER A 81 -15.39 -14.10 4.63
C SER A 81 -16.81 -13.62 4.37
N ASN A 82 -17.18 -12.45 4.89
CA ASN A 82 -18.39 -11.78 4.47
C ASN A 82 -18.26 -11.38 2.99
N ALA A 83 -19.40 -11.16 2.32
CA ALA A 83 -19.39 -10.54 1.01
C ALA A 83 -18.59 -9.23 1.09
N VAL A 84 -17.62 -9.06 0.20
CA VAL A 84 -16.76 -7.88 0.18
C VAL A 84 -17.55 -6.76 -0.49
N ASP A 85 -17.75 -5.64 0.21
CA ASP A 85 -18.23 -4.41 -0.43
C ASP A 85 -17.24 -4.04 -1.54
N LYS A 86 -17.73 -3.72 -2.73
CA LYS A 86 -16.90 -3.40 -3.91
C LYS A 86 -15.88 -2.29 -3.70
N ASN A 87 -16.03 -1.49 -2.64
CA ASN A 87 -15.12 -0.40 -2.30
C ASN A 87 -14.06 -0.78 -1.25
N LEU A 88 -14.10 -2.00 -0.72
CA LEU A 88 -13.17 -2.50 0.29
C LEU A 88 -12.18 -3.47 -0.32
N THR A 89 -10.96 -3.46 0.22
CA THR A 89 -9.92 -4.40 -0.21
C THR A 89 -10.05 -5.68 0.61
N ASP A 90 -10.08 -6.83 -0.06
CA ASP A 90 -10.20 -8.12 0.62
C ASP A 90 -8.85 -8.55 1.20
N PHE A 91 -8.60 -8.23 2.47
CA PHE A 91 -7.36 -8.56 3.18
C PHE A 91 -7.65 -9.12 4.57
N GLN A 92 -6.69 -9.89 5.09
CA GLN A 92 -6.67 -10.28 6.49
C GLN A 92 -5.23 -10.50 6.94
N PHE A 93 -4.87 -9.97 8.10
CA PHE A 93 -3.58 -10.21 8.73
C PHE A 93 -3.72 -10.27 10.25
N THR A 94 -2.75 -10.91 10.90
CA THR A 94 -2.57 -10.80 12.35
C THR A 94 -1.54 -9.75 12.69
N VAL A 95 -1.65 -9.15 13.86
CA VAL A 95 -0.68 -8.19 14.38
C VAL A 95 -0.43 -8.44 15.87
N ALA A 96 0.85 -8.41 16.24
CA ALA A 96 1.33 -8.55 17.61
C ALA A 96 2.59 -7.70 17.82
N ILE A 97 3.02 -7.59 19.07
CA ILE A 97 4.36 -7.10 19.42
C ILE A 97 5.15 -8.27 20.00
N ASP A 98 6.32 -8.53 19.43
CA ASP A 98 7.28 -9.56 19.84
C ASP A 98 8.67 -8.91 19.90
N ASN A 99 9.36 -9.04 21.05
CA ASN A 99 10.69 -8.44 21.26
C ASN A 99 10.79 -6.94 20.88
N LYS A 100 9.76 -6.15 21.21
CA LYS A 100 9.62 -4.71 20.89
C LYS A 100 9.48 -4.40 19.40
N GLU A 101 9.19 -5.39 18.57
CA GLU A 101 8.90 -5.23 17.14
C GLU A 101 7.43 -5.53 16.88
N PHE A 102 6.82 -4.79 15.95
CA PHE A 102 5.57 -5.21 15.34
C PHE A 102 5.83 -6.46 14.49
N VAL A 103 4.99 -7.46 14.67
CA VAL A 103 4.98 -8.68 13.86
C VAL A 103 3.61 -8.82 13.25
N LEU A 104 3.56 -8.73 11.93
CA LEU A 104 2.33 -8.89 11.18
C LEU A 104 2.43 -10.15 10.34
N ASN A 105 1.43 -11.04 10.39
CA ASN A 105 1.37 -12.21 9.53
C ASN A 105 0.18 -12.14 8.58
N GLY A 106 0.45 -12.22 7.28
CA GLY A 106 -0.56 -12.17 6.23
C GLY A 106 -1.33 -13.48 6.16
N LEU A 107 -2.66 -13.38 6.15
CA LEU A 107 -3.58 -14.52 6.01
C LEU A 107 -4.28 -14.49 4.65
N LYS A 108 -4.63 -13.30 4.17
CA LYS A 108 -5.36 -13.08 2.90
C LYS A 108 -5.03 -11.70 2.32
N GLY A 109 -4.98 -11.59 1.00
CA GLY A 109 -4.89 -10.30 0.30
C GLY A 109 -3.54 -9.58 0.42
N THR A 110 -2.50 -10.24 0.94
CA THR A 110 -1.14 -9.70 1.09
C THR A 110 -0.14 -10.55 0.31
N SER A 111 0.84 -9.91 -0.32
CA SER A 111 1.96 -10.58 -1.00
C SER A 111 3.03 -11.07 -0.02
N TRP A 112 3.01 -10.57 1.21
CA TRP A 112 3.92 -10.94 2.29
C TRP A 112 3.29 -11.98 3.22
N LYS A 113 4.14 -12.89 3.72
CA LYS A 113 3.80 -13.83 4.80
C LYS A 113 3.97 -13.20 6.18
N THR A 114 5.07 -12.50 6.38
CA THR A 114 5.39 -11.82 7.64
C THR A 114 6.08 -10.49 7.37
N LEU A 115 5.68 -9.44 8.08
CA LEU A 115 6.42 -8.18 8.20
C LEU A 115 6.89 -8.01 9.64
N ARG A 116 8.08 -7.43 9.80
CA ARG A 116 8.69 -7.16 11.10
C ARG A 116 9.40 -5.81 11.08
N PHE A 117 9.03 -4.93 12.00
CA PHE A 117 9.59 -3.57 12.08
C PHE A 117 9.45 -3.01 13.51
N LYS A 118 10.35 -2.10 13.89
CA LYS A 118 10.42 -1.55 15.26
C LYS A 118 9.58 -0.29 15.43
N ASP A 119 9.63 0.58 14.44
CA ASP A 119 9.06 1.91 14.50
C ASP A 119 7.68 1.93 13.83
N SER A 120 7.06 3.10 13.85
CA SER A 120 5.85 3.34 13.08
C SER A 120 6.10 3.18 11.58
N GLU A 121 5.23 2.43 10.92
CA GLU A 121 5.30 2.17 9.48
C GLU A 121 3.91 2.27 8.83
N MET A 122 3.89 2.58 7.55
CA MET A 122 2.72 2.41 6.71
C MET A 122 2.87 1.13 5.89
N ILE A 123 1.80 0.36 5.77
CA ILE A 123 1.80 -0.91 5.05
C ILE A 123 0.68 -0.94 4.00
N ASN A 124 0.90 -1.72 2.95
CA ASN A 124 -0.11 -2.11 1.98
C ASN A 124 -0.03 -3.61 1.65
N LYS A 125 -0.70 -4.05 0.59
CA LYS A 125 -0.65 -5.45 0.13
C LYS A 125 0.78 -5.94 -0.20
N ASP A 126 1.68 -5.04 -0.60
CA ASP A 126 3.02 -5.38 -1.08
C ASP A 126 4.08 -5.34 0.04
N GLY A 127 3.85 -4.60 1.12
CA GLY A 127 4.75 -4.58 2.26
C GLY A 127 4.73 -3.24 3.02
N VAL A 128 5.88 -2.90 3.59
CA VAL A 128 6.14 -1.58 4.19
C VAL A 128 6.37 -0.55 3.09
N LEU A 129 5.68 0.59 3.19
CA LEU A 129 5.84 1.71 2.26
C LEU A 129 7.10 2.52 2.60
N PRO A 130 7.79 3.10 1.60
CA PRO A 130 8.92 4.01 1.85
C PRO A 130 8.51 5.20 2.72
N LYS A 131 9.43 5.64 3.58
CA LYS A 131 9.32 6.93 4.27
C LYS A 131 9.81 8.02 3.32
N ASP A 132 9.02 9.09 3.18
CA ASP A 132 9.42 10.29 2.44
C ASP A 132 10.54 11.07 3.17
#